data_AF-Q4D0W4-F1
#
_entry.id   AF-Q4D0W4-F1
#
_cell.length_a   1.000
_cell.length_b   1.000
_cell.length_c   1.000
_cell.angle_alpha   90.00
_cell.angle_beta   90.00
_cell.angle_gamma   90.00
#
_symmetry.space_group_name_H-M   'P 1'
#
loop_
_entity.id
_entity.type
_entity.pdbx_description
1 polymer ?
#
loop_
_entity_poly.entity_id
_entity_poly.type
_entity_poly.pdbx_seq_one_letter_code
_entity_poly.pdbx_strand_id
1 'polypeptide(L)'
;MLRRWLLMPLTAGLPATLLSSSGSISRGSCVRCVGSWQQSAKQSRRFSKEAMMEGRKRHHWQKEVAALRQHINEEHGLQQRQRAQLRQRCDRAATALIHGASRGSSASAANALATARHLLTLQEATRKAMKSEKSRRKAMFVSGKKWRG
;
A
#
# COMPACT_ATOMS: atom_id res chain seq x y z
N MET A 1 4.09 10.03 15.01
CA MET A 1 5.29 9.95 15.87
C MET A 1 6.28 8.97 15.26
N LEU A 2 7.29 9.47 14.56
CA LEU A 2 8.31 8.67 13.87
C LEU A 2 9.33 8.19 14.92
N ARG A 3 9.34 6.89 15.23
CA ARG A 3 10.35 6.26 16.10
C ARG A 3 11.71 6.29 15.40
N ARG A 4 12.45 7.36 15.67
CA ARG A 4 13.85 7.54 15.29
C ARG A 4 14.66 6.55 16.14
N TRP A 5 15.08 5.44 15.53
CA TRP A 5 16.02 4.51 16.17
C TRP A 5 17.34 5.24 16.33
N LEU A 6 17.54 5.79 17.52
CA LEU A 6 18.82 6.25 18.03
C LEU A 6 19.81 5.08 17.92
N LEU A 7 20.95 5.32 17.26
CA LEU A 7 22.11 4.45 17.34
C LEU A 7 22.50 4.32 18.81
N MET A 8 22.17 3.19 19.44
CA MET A 8 22.77 2.83 20.72
C MET A 8 24.24 2.45 20.47
N PRO A 9 25.20 3.16 21.07
CA PRO A 9 26.60 2.77 20.98
C PRO A 9 26.84 1.57 21.90
N LEU A 10 27.05 0.41 21.30
CA LEU A 10 27.59 -0.78 21.99
C LEU A 10 29.04 -0.50 22.43
N THR A 11 29.17 0.23 23.53
CA THR A 11 30.37 0.29 24.36
C THR A 11 30.10 -0.52 25.62
N ALA A 12 29.78 -1.80 25.44
CA ALA A 12 29.58 -2.75 26.53
C ALA A 12 30.45 -3.96 26.23
N GLY A 13 31.66 -3.97 26.79
CA GLY A 13 32.57 -5.10 26.64
C GLY A 13 34.06 -4.77 26.66
N LEU A 14 34.48 -3.60 27.16
CA LEU A 14 35.88 -3.42 27.57
C LEU A 14 36.01 -3.98 28.99
N PRO A 15 36.69 -5.13 29.21
CA PRO A 15 36.97 -5.62 30.54
C PRO A 15 37.95 -4.66 31.22
N ALA A 16 37.43 -3.92 32.19
CA ALA A 16 38.20 -3.20 33.18
C ALA A 16 38.79 -4.20 34.17
N THR A 17 39.90 -4.86 33.83
CA THR A 17 40.78 -5.58 34.78
C THR A 17 42.01 -6.11 34.05
N LEU A 18 42.97 -5.24 33.73
CA LEU A 18 44.41 -5.48 33.90
C LEU A 18 45.08 -4.12 34.17
N LEU A 19 44.47 -3.37 35.08
CA LEU A 19 45.08 -2.27 35.82
C LEU A 19 45.84 -2.91 36.98
N SER A 20 47.08 -3.36 36.79
CA SER A 20 48.06 -3.35 37.87
C SER A 20 49.48 -3.59 37.35
N SER A 21 50.37 -2.73 37.84
CA SER A 21 51.81 -2.93 37.99
C SER A 21 52.71 -2.62 36.78
N SER A 22 53.09 -1.33 36.74
CA SER A 22 54.48 -0.87 36.75
C SER A 22 55.44 -1.56 35.78
N GLY A 23 55.59 -0.97 34.60
CA GLY A 23 56.68 -1.30 33.69
C GLY A 23 56.75 -0.28 32.57
N SER A 24 57.68 0.65 32.71
CA SER A 24 58.32 1.46 31.65
C SER A 24 57.44 2.04 30.54
N ILE A 25 57.37 3.37 30.56
CA ILE A 25 56.91 4.27 29.50
C ILE A 25 57.71 3.98 28.22
N SER A 26 57.28 3.01 27.43
CA SER A 26 57.61 2.98 26.01
C SER A 26 56.51 3.76 25.31
N ARG A 27 56.88 4.88 24.70
CA ARG A 27 56.11 5.56 23.65
C ARG A 27 55.99 4.62 22.44
N GLY A 28 55.37 3.46 22.64
CA GLY A 28 54.98 2.53 21.62
C GLY A 28 53.86 3.19 20.86
N SER A 29 54.27 3.90 19.80
CA SER A 29 53.47 4.29 18.65
C SER A 29 52.15 3.52 18.61
N CYS A 30 51.07 4.16 19.05
CA CYS A 30 49.71 3.69 18.84
C CYS A 30 49.36 3.80 17.35
N VAL A 31 50.18 3.26 16.47
CA VAL A 31 49.72 2.76 15.18
C VAL A 31 48.92 1.53 15.55
N ARG A 32 47.69 1.78 15.99
CA ARG A 32 46.62 0.79 15.93
C ARG A 32 46.55 0.48 14.45
N CYS A 33 47.31 -0.54 14.03
CA CYS A 33 47.27 -1.07 12.68
C CYS A 33 45.80 -1.29 12.42
N VAL A 34 45.23 -0.44 11.57
CA VAL A 34 43.93 -0.67 10.99
C VAL A 34 44.17 -1.94 10.18
N GLY A 35 43.96 -3.09 10.83
CA GLY A 35 44.08 -4.39 10.19
C GLY A 35 43.28 -4.28 8.91
N SER A 36 43.92 -4.63 7.79
CA SER A 36 43.33 -4.51 6.46
C SER A 36 41.87 -4.89 6.54
N TRP A 37 40.96 -3.94 6.27
CA TRP A 37 39.53 -4.19 6.36
C TRP A 37 39.19 -5.25 5.31
N GLN A 38 39.18 -6.52 5.72
CA GLN A 38 38.75 -7.61 4.85
C GLN A 38 37.24 -7.66 4.92
N GLN A 39 36.61 -7.37 3.78
CA GLN A 39 35.18 -7.43 3.65
C GLN A 39 34.68 -8.85 4.00
N SER A 40 33.72 -8.94 4.92
CA SER A 40 33.12 -10.22 5.29
C SER A 40 32.51 -10.91 4.06
N ALA A 41 32.62 -12.23 3.94
CA ALA A 41 32.04 -13.01 2.84
C ALA A 41 30.54 -12.69 2.61
N LYS A 42 29.79 -12.40 3.69
CA LYS A 42 28.38 -12.00 3.61
C LYS A 42 28.18 -10.65 2.92
N GLN A 43 29.07 -9.69 3.17
CA GLN A 43 29.05 -8.39 2.49
C GLN A 43 29.51 -8.56 1.03
N SER A 44 30.57 -9.33 0.79
CA SER A 44 31.05 -9.62 -0.56
C SER A 44 29.94 -10.21 -1.46
N ARG A 45 29.14 -11.16 -0.94
CA ARG A 45 27.99 -11.70 -1.68
C ARG A 45 26.88 -10.67 -1.94
N ARG A 46 26.56 -9.79 -1.00
CA ARG A 46 25.51 -8.77 -1.18
C ARG A 46 25.90 -7.71 -2.21
N PHE A 47 27.18 -7.42 -2.32
CA PHE A 47 27.75 -6.48 -3.28
C PHE A 47 28.37 -7.17 -4.49
N SER A 48 28.12 -8.48 -4.67
CA SER A 48 28.54 -9.17 -5.88
C SER A 48 27.81 -8.54 -7.06
N LYS A 49 28.46 -8.56 -8.23
CA LYS A 49 27.87 -8.07 -9.48
C LYS A 49 26.52 -8.73 -9.76
N GLU A 50 26.42 -10.03 -9.48
CA GLU A 50 25.19 -10.81 -9.64
C GLU A 50 24.06 -10.33 -8.72
N ALA A 51 24.34 -10.17 -7.42
CA ALA A 51 23.36 -9.69 -6.45
C ALA A 51 22.88 -8.27 -6.79
N MET A 52 23.77 -7.41 -7.29
CA MET A 52 23.41 -6.07 -7.75
C MET A 52 22.51 -6.10 -8.99
N MET A 53 22.81 -6.96 -9.97
CA MET A 53 21.98 -7.11 -11.17
C MET A 53 20.59 -7.67 -10.82
N GLU A 54 20.51 -8.66 -9.93
CA GLU A 54 19.25 -9.18 -9.42
C GLU A 54 18.46 -8.10 -8.65
N GLY A 55 19.13 -7.30 -7.83
CA GLY A 55 18.53 -6.14 -7.15
C GLY A 55 17.93 -5.13 -8.13
N ARG A 56 18.65 -4.78 -9.20
CA ARG A 56 18.17 -3.88 -10.25
C ARG A 56 16.95 -4.45 -10.97
N LYS A 57 16.98 -5.74 -11.33
CA LYS A 57 15.84 -6.44 -11.96
C LYS A 57 14.59 -6.40 -11.07
N ARG A 58 14.74 -6.75 -9.78
CA ARG A 58 13.64 -6.69 -8.80
C ARG A 58 13.08 -5.28 -8.66
N HIS A 59 13.94 -4.27 -8.56
CA HIS A 59 13.50 -2.88 -8.45
C HIS A 59 12.74 -2.40 -9.71
N HIS A 60 13.22 -2.77 -10.90
CA HIS A 60 12.51 -2.44 -12.15
C HIS A 60 11.12 -3.10 -12.18
N TRP A 61 11.05 -4.40 -11.88
CA TRP A 61 9.80 -5.13 -11.79
C TRP A 61 8.85 -4.53 -10.74
N GLN A 62 9.34 -4.14 -9.56
CA GLN A 62 8.53 -3.48 -8.53
C GLN A 62 7.96 -2.14 -9.02
N LYS A 63 8.72 -1.38 -9.80
CA LYS A 63 8.22 -0.13 -10.41
C LYS A 63 7.11 -0.40 -11.42
N GLU A 64 7.27 -1.38 -12.29
CA GLU A 64 6.24 -1.77 -13.26
C GLU A 64 4.96 -2.22 -12.56
N VAL A 65 5.09 -3.08 -11.55
CA VAL A 65 3.97 -3.56 -10.74
C VAL A 65 3.29 -2.41 -10.00
N ALA A 66 4.04 -1.46 -9.45
CA ALA A 66 3.47 -0.27 -8.81
C ALA A 66 2.69 0.61 -9.79
N ALA A 67 3.21 0.82 -11.00
CA ALA A 67 2.53 1.56 -12.06
C ALA A 67 1.22 0.87 -12.48
N LEU A 68 1.24 -0.46 -12.67
CA LEU A 68 0.03 -1.24 -12.97
C LEU A 68 -1.01 -1.13 -11.84
N ARG A 69 -0.56 -1.18 -10.58
CA ARG A 69 -1.45 -1.02 -9.42
C ARG A 69 -2.09 0.36 -9.38
N GLN A 70 -1.32 1.40 -9.69
CA GLN A 70 -1.80 2.76 -9.77
C GLN A 70 -2.85 2.90 -10.87
N HIS A 71 -2.57 2.44 -12.09
CA HIS A 71 -3.52 2.47 -13.21
C HIS A 71 -4.85 1.79 -12.87
N ILE A 72 -4.83 0.56 -12.34
CA ILE A 72 -6.03 -0.18 -11.92
C ILE A 72 -6.82 0.60 -10.85
N ASN A 73 -6.15 1.36 -9.99
CA ASN A 73 -6.79 2.17 -8.96
C ASN A 73 -7.42 3.44 -9.53
N GLU A 74 -6.78 4.08 -10.50
CA GLU A 74 -7.29 5.26 -11.20
C GLU A 74 -8.54 4.92 -12.00
N GLU A 75 -8.50 3.86 -12.83
CA GLU A 75 -9.65 3.39 -13.61
C GLU A 75 -10.85 3.08 -12.72
N HIS A 76 -10.64 2.35 -11.64
CA HIS A 76 -11.71 2.09 -10.69
C HIS A 76 -12.18 3.39 -10.01
N GLY A 77 -11.29 4.32 -9.68
CA GLY A 77 -11.65 5.62 -9.12
C GLY A 77 -12.65 6.36 -10.02
N LEU A 78 -12.42 6.34 -11.33
CA LEU A 78 -13.34 6.90 -12.32
C LEU A 78 -14.67 6.15 -12.35
N GLN A 79 -14.66 4.83 -12.44
CA GLN A 79 -15.88 4.01 -12.44
C GLN A 79 -16.70 4.22 -11.16
N GLN A 80 -16.05 4.35 -10.01
CA GLN A 80 -16.69 4.61 -8.73
C GLN A 80 -17.38 5.97 -8.72
N ARG A 81 -16.76 7.02 -9.27
CA ARG A 81 -17.37 8.35 -9.38
C ARG A 81 -18.58 8.33 -10.31
N GLN A 82 -18.47 7.71 -11.49
CA GLN A 82 -19.57 7.57 -12.43
C GLN A 82 -20.76 6.82 -11.82
N ARG A 83 -20.49 5.69 -11.14
CA ARG A 83 -21.54 4.93 -10.43
C ARG A 83 -22.16 5.73 -9.28
N ALA A 84 -21.37 6.49 -8.51
CA ALA A 84 -21.89 7.34 -7.45
C ALA A 84 -22.82 8.44 -7.99
N GLN A 85 -22.43 9.08 -9.10
CA GLN A 85 -23.28 10.07 -9.79
C GLN A 85 -24.57 9.44 -10.33
N LEU A 86 -24.49 8.25 -10.95
CA LEU A 86 -25.66 7.52 -11.41
C LEU A 86 -26.62 7.23 -10.25
N ARG A 87 -26.10 6.74 -9.12
CA ARG A 87 -26.91 6.48 -7.92
C ARG A 87 -27.62 7.74 -7.43
N GLN A 88 -26.90 8.87 -7.34
CA GLN A 88 -27.49 10.13 -6.93
C GLN A 88 -28.59 10.60 -7.88
N ARG A 89 -28.42 10.39 -9.20
CA ARG A 89 -29.47 10.68 -10.20
C ARG A 89 -30.68 9.79 -10.02
N CYS A 90 -30.48 8.47 -9.84
CA CYS A 90 -31.56 7.52 -9.56
C CYS A 90 -32.33 7.90 -8.30
N ASP A 91 -31.63 8.25 -7.21
CA ASP A 91 -32.24 8.64 -5.93
C ASP A 91 -33.10 9.90 -6.07
N ARG A 92 -32.55 10.92 -6.74
CA ARG A 92 -33.28 12.16 -7.02
C ARG A 92 -34.50 11.92 -7.90
N ALA A 93 -34.35 11.13 -8.96
CA ALA A 93 -35.45 10.81 -9.87
C ALA A 93 -36.54 9.99 -9.18
N ALA A 94 -36.18 8.97 -8.38
CA ALA A 94 -37.13 8.19 -7.59
C ALA A 94 -37.88 9.07 -6.59
N THR A 95 -37.18 9.97 -5.88
CA THR A 95 -37.78 10.91 -4.93
C THR A 95 -38.75 11.86 -5.63
N ALA A 96 -38.37 12.41 -6.78
CA ALA A 96 -39.23 13.29 -7.58
C ALA A 96 -40.48 12.57 -8.08
N LEU A 97 -40.36 11.31 -8.52
CA LEU A 97 -41.50 10.48 -8.93
C LEU A 97 -42.45 10.20 -7.77
N ILE A 98 -41.93 9.86 -6.59
CA ILE A 98 -42.73 9.65 -5.38
C ILE A 98 -43.49 10.92 -5.00
N HIS A 99 -42.79 12.07 -5.00
CA HIS A 99 -43.43 13.35 -4.71
C HIS A 99 -44.49 13.70 -5.76
N GLY A 100 -44.20 13.51 -7.05
CA GLY A 100 -45.12 13.78 -8.15
C GLY A 100 -46.37 12.89 -8.12
N ALA A 101 -46.21 11.63 -7.71
CA ALA A 101 -47.31 10.66 -7.61
C ALA A 101 -48.44 11.14 -6.69
N SER A 102 -48.13 11.89 -5.63
CA SER A 102 -49.14 12.45 -4.72
C SER A 102 -50.08 13.50 -5.36
N ARG A 103 -49.69 14.06 -6.53
CA ARG A 103 -50.43 15.11 -7.24
C ARG A 103 -51.11 14.60 -8.51
N GLY A 104 -50.85 13.35 -8.91
CA GLY A 104 -51.36 12.75 -10.15
C GLY A 104 -52.66 11.97 -9.93
N SER A 105 -53.24 11.49 -11.04
CA SER A 105 -54.32 10.50 -10.99
C SER A 105 -53.82 9.17 -10.41
N SER A 106 -54.73 8.34 -9.88
CA SER A 106 -54.37 7.04 -9.28
C SER A 106 -53.53 6.15 -10.22
N ALA A 107 -53.90 6.06 -11.50
CA ALA A 107 -53.15 5.29 -12.50
C ALA A 107 -51.75 5.87 -12.76
N SER A 108 -51.64 7.19 -12.87
CA SER A 108 -50.35 7.87 -13.04
C SER A 108 -49.45 7.69 -11.81
N ALA A 109 -50.01 7.78 -10.61
CA ALA A 109 -49.32 7.58 -9.34
C ALA A 109 -48.77 6.15 -9.22
N ALA A 110 -49.56 5.14 -9.58
CA ALA A 110 -49.12 3.74 -9.57
C ALA A 110 -47.90 3.52 -10.49
N ASN A 111 -47.94 4.06 -11.71
CA ASN A 111 -46.83 3.98 -12.66
C ASN A 111 -45.58 4.70 -12.11
N ALA A 112 -45.73 5.91 -11.58
CA ALA A 112 -44.62 6.66 -11.00
C ALA A 112 -43.97 5.92 -9.83
N LEU A 113 -44.75 5.30 -8.94
CA LEU A 113 -44.24 4.50 -7.83
C LEU A 113 -43.55 3.22 -8.30
N ALA A 114 -44.07 2.55 -9.35
CA ALA A 114 -43.42 1.39 -9.95
C ALA A 114 -42.04 1.76 -10.53
N THR A 115 -41.96 2.87 -11.27
CA THR A 115 -40.70 3.39 -11.81
C THR A 115 -39.74 3.81 -10.69
N ALA A 116 -40.22 4.48 -9.64
CA ALA A 116 -39.39 4.86 -8.49
C ALA A 116 -38.76 3.64 -7.81
N ARG A 117 -39.55 2.58 -7.58
CA ARG A 117 -39.05 1.30 -7.04
C ARG A 117 -37.98 0.70 -7.94
N HIS A 118 -38.19 0.69 -9.26
CA HIS A 118 -37.20 0.17 -10.21
C HIS A 118 -35.87 0.93 -10.12
N LEU A 119 -35.91 2.27 -10.06
CA LEU A 119 -34.71 3.10 -9.91
C LEU A 119 -33.96 2.83 -8.61
N LEU A 120 -34.68 2.64 -7.50
CA LEU A 120 -34.08 2.27 -6.22
C LEU A 120 -33.43 0.88 -6.28
N THR A 121 -34.08 -0.10 -6.91
CA THR A 121 -33.50 -1.43 -7.13
C THR A 121 -32.20 -1.38 -7.95
N LEU A 122 -32.16 -0.57 -9.02
CA LEU A 122 -30.94 -0.34 -9.80
C LEU A 122 -29.84 0.30 -8.95
N GLN A 123 -30.20 1.29 -8.12
CA GLN A 123 -29.27 1.95 -7.19
C GLN A 123 -28.69 0.96 -6.16
N GLU A 124 -29.49 0.02 -5.66
CA GLU A 124 -29.01 -1.04 -4.78
C GLU A 124 -28.12 -2.06 -5.48
N ALA A 125 -28.49 -2.48 -6.70
CA ALA A 125 -27.70 -3.41 -7.50
C ALA A 125 -26.30 -2.83 -7.79
N THR A 126 -26.23 -1.55 -8.18
CA THR A 126 -24.95 -0.86 -8.40
C THR A 126 -24.12 -0.74 -7.13
N ARG A 127 -24.74 -0.49 -5.96
CA ARG A 127 -24.06 -0.51 -4.65
C ARG A 127 -23.46 -1.89 -4.34
N LYS A 128 -24.21 -2.97 -4.53
CA LYS A 128 -23.73 -4.34 -4.31
C LYS A 128 -22.57 -4.68 -5.25
N ALA A 129 -22.69 -4.34 -6.53
CA ALA A 129 -21.64 -4.54 -7.53
C ALA A 129 -20.35 -3.74 -7.20
N MET A 130 -20.46 -2.53 -6.65
CA MET A 130 -19.28 -1.78 -6.20
C MET A 130 -18.59 -2.44 -5.00
N LYS A 131 -19.36 -2.97 -4.05
CA LYS A 131 -18.80 -3.64 -2.86
C LYS A 131 -18.07 -4.93 -3.25
N SER A 132 -18.65 -5.73 -4.14
CA SER A 132 -18.00 -6.96 -4.64
C SER A 132 -16.73 -6.63 -5.43
N GLU A 133 -16.76 -5.61 -6.29
CA GLU A 133 -15.59 -5.18 -7.08
C GLU A 133 -14.43 -4.73 -6.19
N LYS A 134 -14.71 -3.94 -5.15
CA LYS A 134 -13.70 -3.52 -4.17
C LYS A 134 -13.02 -4.73 -3.50
N SER A 135 -13.82 -5.74 -3.13
CA SER A 135 -13.29 -6.97 -2.52
C SER A 135 -12.41 -7.74 -3.51
N ARG A 136 -12.89 -7.93 -4.75
CA ARG A 136 -12.18 -8.63 -5.82
C ARG A 136 -10.81 -8.01 -6.11
N ARG A 137 -10.71 -6.67 -6.18
CA ARG A 137 -9.42 -5.99 -6.39
C ARG A 137 -8.46 -6.14 -5.22
N LYS A 138 -8.95 -6.03 -3.98
CA LYS A 138 -8.11 -6.30 -2.81
C LYS A 138 -7.57 -7.73 -2.84
N ALA A 139 -8.43 -8.70 -3.16
CA ALA A 139 -8.02 -10.08 -3.33
C ALA A 139 -6.98 -10.23 -4.44
N MET A 140 -7.16 -9.59 -5.59
CA MET A 140 -6.21 -9.60 -6.70
C MET A 140 -4.80 -9.17 -6.28
N PHE A 141 -4.67 -8.06 -5.52
CA PHE A 141 -3.38 -7.55 -5.04
C PHE A 141 -2.75 -8.41 -3.94
N VAL A 142 -3.56 -9.17 -3.20
CA VAL A 142 -3.05 -10.07 -2.15
C VAL A 142 -2.68 -11.42 -2.75
N SER A 143 -3.52 -12.05 -3.56
CA SER A 143 -3.36 -13.44 -3.99
C SER A 143 -2.40 -13.62 -5.18
N GLY A 144 -2.30 -12.63 -6.07
CA GLY A 144 -1.52 -12.80 -7.29
C GLY A 144 -0.02 -12.85 -7.03
N LYS A 145 0.65 -13.92 -7.47
CA LYS A 145 2.14 -14.03 -7.46
C LYS A 145 2.81 -12.81 -8.09
N LYS A 146 2.19 -12.27 -9.15
CA LYS A 146 2.63 -11.03 -9.84
C LYS A 146 2.68 -9.78 -8.96
N TRP A 147 2.10 -9.80 -7.75
CA TRP A 147 2.09 -8.67 -6.83
C TRP A 147 2.97 -8.88 -5.60
N ARG A 148 3.42 -10.12 -5.33
CA ARG A 148 4.15 -10.43 -4.08
C ARG A 148 5.65 -10.13 -4.15
N GLY A 149 6.26 -10.25 -5.34
CA GLY A 149 7.67 -9.95 -5.57
C GLY A 149 8.66 -10.87 -4.87
#